data_AF-A0A067NRV6-F1
#
_entry.id   AF-A0A067NRV6-F1
#
_cell.length_a   1.000
_cell.length_b   1.000
_cell.length_c   1.000
_cell.angle_alpha   90.00
_cell.angle_beta   90.00
_cell.angle_gamma   90.00
#
_symmetry.space_group_name_H-M   'P 1'
#
loop_
_entity.id
_entity.type
_entity.pdbx_description
1 polymer ?
#
loop_
_entity_poly.entity_id
_entity_poly.type
_entity_poly.pdbx_seq_one_letter_code
_entity_poly.pdbx_strand_id
1 'polypeptide(L)'
;MFSRLVSQLRQSHRLLARANSSIASSTAAVPSKTSPQAPNYPSTWSTSQNPRPAGSSGPRFEQTAMEVQPNPLSAMELIANEPIRLVHGRKAVCDGGE
;
A
#
# COMPACT_ATOMS: atom_id res chain seq x y z
N MET A 1 9.27 59.83 52.72
CA MET A 1 8.11 59.87 51.82
C MET A 1 8.60 60.21 50.42
N PHE A 2 7.99 59.58 49.41
CA PHE A 2 8.14 59.80 47.97
C PHE A 2 9.35 59.19 47.25
N SER A 3 9.15 57.96 46.76
CA SER A 3 9.64 57.55 45.45
C SER A 3 8.59 56.65 44.79
N ARG A 4 7.82 57.25 43.87
CA ARG A 4 7.05 56.54 42.84
C ARG A 4 7.27 57.28 41.53
N LEU A 5 7.75 56.54 40.54
CA LEU A 5 7.70 56.67 39.07
C LEU A 5 9.04 56.07 38.60
N VAL A 6 9.09 55.00 37.82
CA VAL A 6 8.57 54.90 36.45
C VAL A 6 8.25 53.44 36.09
N SER A 7 7.30 53.33 35.18
CA SER A 7 6.66 52.21 34.51
C SER A 7 7.48 50.96 34.18
N GLN A 8 6.81 49.82 34.40
CA GLN A 8 6.61 48.71 33.47
C GLN A 8 7.71 48.41 32.43
N LEU A 9 8.42 47.30 32.63
CA LEU A 9 8.72 46.40 31.52
C LEU A 9 8.65 44.92 31.96
N ARG A 10 7.53 44.32 31.57
CA ARG A 10 7.41 42.98 30.95
C ARG A 10 7.82 41.77 31.79
N GLN A 11 6.83 41.26 32.50
CA GLN A 11 6.58 39.81 32.57
C GLN A 11 6.66 39.19 31.17
N SER A 12 7.18 37.95 31.08
CA SER A 12 6.93 36.93 30.04
C SER A 12 8.18 36.44 29.28
N HIS A 13 8.91 35.51 29.87
CA HIS A 13 9.53 34.42 29.09
C HIS A 13 9.00 33.10 29.69
N ARG A 14 7.69 32.86 29.63
CA ARG A 14 7.08 31.97 28.63
C ARG A 14 8.02 30.81 28.26
N LEU A 15 7.83 29.72 28.99
CA LEU A 15 7.82 28.33 28.53
C LEU A 15 8.60 28.13 27.23
N LEU A 16 9.80 27.54 27.35
CA LEU A 16 10.48 26.91 26.22
C LEU A 16 9.47 26.02 25.52
N ALA A 17 9.05 26.49 24.35
CA ALA A 17 7.98 25.92 23.57
C ALA A 17 8.32 24.46 23.28
N ARG A 18 7.38 23.58 23.61
CA ARG A 18 7.33 22.21 23.09
C ARG A 18 7.49 22.32 21.57
N ALA A 19 8.65 21.89 21.06
CA ALA A 19 8.86 21.75 19.64
C ALA A 19 7.80 20.76 19.15
N ASN A 20 6.77 21.31 18.52
CA ASN A 20 5.77 20.54 17.82
C ASN A 20 6.51 19.99 16.60
N SER A 21 7.04 18.77 16.71
CA SER A 21 7.49 18.01 15.56
C SER A 21 6.26 17.71 14.72
N SER A 22 5.85 18.70 13.91
CA SER A 22 5.01 18.46 12.77
C SER A 22 5.83 17.53 11.87
N ILE A 23 5.57 16.23 11.97
CA ILE A 23 5.79 15.31 10.87
C ILE A 23 5.01 15.95 9.72
N ALA A 24 5.75 16.62 8.84
CA ALA A 24 5.20 17.09 7.59
C ALA A 24 4.88 15.81 6.81
N SER A 25 3.66 15.31 6.95
CA SER A 25 3.06 14.43 5.97
C SER A 25 2.92 15.28 4.71
N SER A 26 3.94 15.26 3.87
CA SER A 26 3.90 15.82 2.53
C SER A 26 2.91 14.98 1.72
N THR A 27 1.63 15.34 1.80
CA THR A 27 0.55 14.75 1.00
C THR A 27 0.64 15.23 -0.44
N ALA A 28 1.72 14.86 -1.15
CA ALA A 28 1.67 14.83 -2.60
C ALA A 28 0.95 13.53 -2.99
N ALA A 29 -0.39 13.57 -3.01
CA ALA A 29 -1.20 12.49 -3.54
C ALA A 29 -0.98 12.41 -5.05
N VAL A 30 0.12 11.80 -5.46
CA VAL A 30 0.30 11.35 -6.84
C VAL A 30 -0.76 10.26 -7.06
N PRO A 31 -1.61 10.33 -8.08
CA PRO A 31 -2.55 9.26 -8.38
C PRO A 31 -1.74 8.02 -8.74
N SER A 32 -1.52 7.15 -7.75
CA SER A 32 -0.83 5.89 -7.94
C SER A 32 -1.79 4.97 -8.68
N LYS A 33 -1.52 4.75 -9.97
CA LYS A 33 -2.27 3.80 -10.78
C LYS A 33 -2.21 2.44 -10.07
N THR A 34 -3.32 1.97 -9.54
CA THR A 34 -3.42 0.62 -8.97
C THR A 34 -3.28 -0.37 -10.11
N SER A 35 -2.16 -1.10 -10.13
CA SER A 35 -1.95 -2.17 -11.10
C SER A 35 -2.88 -3.35 -10.80
N PRO A 36 -3.28 -4.12 -11.82
CA PRO A 36 -4.11 -5.31 -11.60
C PRO A 36 -3.39 -6.33 -10.70
N GLN A 37 -4.17 -7.20 -10.05
CA GLN A 37 -3.67 -8.24 -9.17
C GLN A 37 -2.69 -9.18 -9.89
N ALA A 38 -2.98 -9.53 -11.14
CA ALA A 38 -2.10 -10.22 -12.09
C ALA A 38 -2.34 -9.66 -13.51
N PRO A 39 -1.39 -9.81 -14.46
CA PRO A 39 -1.57 -9.28 -15.83
C PRO A 39 -2.80 -9.83 -16.57
N ASN A 40 -3.18 -11.08 -16.30
CA ASN A 40 -4.32 -11.78 -16.90
C ASN A 40 -5.56 -11.83 -15.99
N TYR A 41 -5.49 -11.32 -14.76
CA TYR A 41 -6.61 -11.38 -13.83
C TYR A 41 -6.60 -10.16 -12.89
N PRO A 42 -7.56 -9.22 -13.01
CA PRO A 42 -7.46 -7.91 -12.35
C PRO A 42 -7.80 -7.91 -10.86
N SER A 43 -8.73 -8.76 -10.41
CA SER A 43 -9.26 -8.76 -9.05
C SER A 43 -8.56 -9.75 -8.12
N THR A 44 -8.84 -9.66 -6.82
CA THR A 44 -8.48 -10.72 -5.88
C THR A 44 -9.35 -11.95 -6.09
N TRP A 45 -8.87 -13.10 -5.60
CA TRP A 45 -9.51 -14.41 -5.79
C TRP A 45 -9.62 -15.25 -4.53
N SER A 46 -9.31 -14.69 -3.38
CA SER A 46 -9.70 -15.26 -2.10
C SER A 46 -10.12 -14.16 -1.14
N THR A 47 -10.98 -14.52 -0.18
CA THR A 47 -11.52 -13.57 0.81
C THR A 47 -10.43 -12.92 1.67
N SER A 48 -9.33 -13.62 1.91
CA SER A 48 -8.21 -13.15 2.73
C SER A 48 -7.08 -12.51 1.89
N GLN A 49 -7.19 -12.49 0.56
CA GLN A 49 -6.15 -11.91 -0.28
C GLN A 49 -6.23 -10.38 -0.26
N ASN A 50 -5.09 -9.75 0.06
CA ASN A 50 -4.97 -8.31 -0.09
C ASN A 50 -4.85 -7.92 -1.57
N PRO A 51 -5.48 -6.81 -1.98
CA PRO A 51 -5.26 -6.24 -3.30
C PRO A 51 -3.81 -5.79 -3.44
N ARG A 52 -3.32 -5.77 -4.67
CA ARG A 52 -1.97 -5.34 -4.99
C ARG A 52 -1.70 -3.93 -4.45
N PRO A 53 -0.59 -3.71 -3.72
CA PRO A 53 -0.27 -2.40 -3.19
C PRO A 53 0.03 -1.41 -4.32
N ALA A 54 -0.43 -0.18 -4.14
CA ALA A 54 -0.01 0.93 -4.97
C ALA A 54 1.38 1.42 -4.53
N GLY A 55 2.15 2.07 -5.41
CA GLY A 55 3.50 2.55 -5.08
C GLY A 55 3.55 3.55 -3.90
N SER A 56 2.43 4.16 -3.54
CA SER A 56 2.30 5.07 -2.40
C SER A 56 1.67 4.43 -1.16
N SER A 57 1.54 3.11 -1.09
CA SER A 57 0.84 2.43 0.01
C SER A 57 1.64 2.39 1.32
N GLY A 58 2.93 2.72 1.31
CA GLY A 58 3.73 2.86 2.51
C GLY A 58 5.20 3.21 2.25
N PRO A 59 5.98 3.56 3.29
CA PRO A 59 7.33 4.10 3.16
C PRO A 59 8.32 3.19 2.43
N ARG A 60 8.09 1.86 2.45
CA ARG A 60 8.93 0.90 1.73
C ARG A 60 8.75 0.96 0.21
N PHE A 61 7.60 1.43 -0.27
CA PHE A 61 7.30 1.55 -1.70
C PHE A 61 7.63 2.95 -2.25
N GLU A 62 7.96 3.91 -1.37
CA GLU A 62 8.48 5.21 -1.80
C GLU A 62 9.76 5.00 -2.61
N GLN A 63 9.86 5.70 -3.74
CA GLN A 63 10.99 5.60 -4.69
C GLN A 63 11.19 4.20 -5.29
N THR A 64 10.23 3.28 -5.16
CA THR A 64 10.25 1.98 -5.81
C THR A 64 9.60 2.05 -7.20
N ALA A 65 10.32 1.57 -8.21
CA ALA A 65 9.78 1.32 -9.55
C ALA A 65 8.80 0.14 -9.50
N MET A 66 7.49 0.42 -9.49
CA MET A 66 6.42 -0.59 -9.31
C MET A 66 6.23 -1.49 -10.54
N GLU A 67 6.58 -0.98 -11.71
CA GLU A 67 6.46 -1.62 -13.02
C GLU A 67 7.41 -2.81 -13.21
N VAL A 68 8.54 -2.83 -12.50
CA VAL A 68 9.51 -3.93 -12.53
C VAL A 68 9.36 -4.90 -11.35
N GLN A 69 8.43 -4.63 -10.43
CA GLN A 69 8.17 -5.54 -9.32
C GLN A 69 7.53 -6.84 -9.83
N PRO A 70 7.82 -8.00 -9.22
CA PRO A 70 7.25 -9.27 -9.62
C PRO A 70 5.72 -9.23 -9.73
N ASN A 71 5.21 -9.64 -10.89
CA ASN A 71 3.79 -9.67 -11.19
C ASN A 71 3.47 -10.87 -12.10
N PRO A 72 3.51 -12.10 -11.56
CA PRO A 72 3.28 -13.31 -12.33
C PRO A 72 1.83 -13.40 -12.82
N LEU A 73 1.60 -14.25 -13.82
CA LEU A 73 0.26 -14.59 -14.27
C LEU A 73 -0.53 -15.33 -13.18
N SER A 74 -1.83 -15.09 -13.12
CA SER A 74 -2.76 -15.86 -12.30
C SER A 74 -2.87 -17.28 -12.83
N ALA A 75 -2.49 -18.25 -12.00
CA ALA A 75 -2.65 -19.67 -12.31
C ALA A 75 -4.13 -20.07 -12.46
N MET A 76 -5.04 -19.39 -11.76
CA MET A 76 -6.48 -19.66 -11.86
C MET A 76 -7.02 -19.35 -13.27
N GLU A 77 -6.60 -18.22 -13.83
CA GLU A 77 -7.01 -17.85 -15.18
C GLU A 77 -6.38 -18.80 -16.20
N LEU A 78 -5.12 -19.23 -15.98
CA LEU A 78 -4.48 -20.22 -16.85
C LEU A 78 -5.23 -21.55 -16.85
N ILE A 79 -5.59 -22.09 -15.67
CA ILE A 79 -6.31 -23.38 -15.60
C ILE A 79 -7.76 -23.26 -16.10
N ALA A 80 -8.39 -22.07 -16.00
CA ALA A 80 -9.71 -21.84 -16.58
C ALA A 80 -9.73 -21.95 -18.12
N ASN A 81 -8.57 -21.72 -18.76
CA ASN A 81 -8.39 -21.89 -20.20
C ASN A 81 -8.04 -23.34 -20.60
N GLU A 82 -7.79 -24.24 -19.66
CA GLU A 82 -7.48 -25.64 -19.95
C GLU A 82 -8.76 -26.42 -20.31
N PRO A 83 -8.77 -27.19 -21.41
CA PRO A 83 -9.95 -27.92 -21.83
C PRO A 83 -10.31 -29.07 -20.89
N ILE A 84 -11.61 -29.35 -20.78
CA ILE A 84 -12.12 -30.53 -20.09
C ILE A 84 -11.72 -31.78 -20.89
N ARG A 85 -11.06 -32.73 -20.22
CA ARG A 85 -10.67 -34.02 -20.81
C ARG A 85 -11.74 -35.07 -20.51
N LEU A 86 -12.29 -35.68 -21.56
CA LEU A 86 -13.31 -36.72 -21.44
C LEU A 86 -12.66 -38.12 -21.35
N VAL A 87 -13.23 -39.00 -20.52
CA VAL A 87 -12.78 -40.39 -20.36
C VAL A 87 -13.91 -41.37 -20.68
N HIS A 88 -13.57 -42.52 -21.26
CA HIS A 88 -14.55 -43.55 -21.66
C HIS A 88 -14.97 -44.50 -20.52
N GLY A 89 -14.93 -44.04 -19.27
CA GLY A 89 -15.23 -44.86 -18.11
C GLY A 89 -15.76 -44.05 -16.94
N ARG A 90 -16.05 -44.74 -15.83
CA ARG A 90 -16.64 -44.13 -14.63
C ARG A 90 -15.63 -43.48 -13.68
N LYS A 91 -14.34 -43.57 -13.98
CA LYS A 91 -13.23 -43.02 -13.18
C LYS A 91 -12.27 -42.27 -14.08
N ALA A 92 -11.91 -41.05 -13.68
CA ALA A 92 -10.78 -40.31 -14.20
C ALA A 92 -9.63 -40.40 -13.17
N VAL A 93 -8.39 -40.52 -13.66
CA VAL A 93 -7.17 -40.53 -12.83
C VAL A 93 -6.28 -39.39 -13.28
N CYS A 94 -5.66 -38.70 -12.33
CA CYS A 94 -4.71 -37.63 -12.56
C CYS A 94 -3.46 -37.90 -11.71
N ASP A 95 -2.32 -38.00 -12.36
CA ASP A 95 -0.97 -38.17 -11.79
C ASP A 95 -0.21 -36.83 -11.69
N GLY A 96 -0.73 -35.77 -12.32
CA GLY A 96 -0.04 -34.48 -12.42
C GLY A 96 1.02 -34.43 -13.54
N GLY A 97 1.10 -35.44 -14.41
CA GLY A 97 2.04 -35.51 -15.53
C GLY A 97 3.26 -36.42 -15.31
N GLU A 98 3.19 -37.34 -14.33
CA GLU A 98 4.22 -38.35 -14.02
C GLU A 98 3.89 -39.72 -14.61
#